data_AF-A0A1S2D923-F1
#
_entry.id   AF-A0A1S2D923-F1
#
_cell.length_a   1.000
_cell.length_b   1.000
_cell.length_c   1.000
_cell.angle_alpha   90.00
_cell.angle_beta   90.00
_cell.angle_gamma   90.00
#
_symmetry.space_group_name_H-M   'P 1'
#
loop_
_entity.id
_entity.type
_entity.pdbx_description
1 polymer ?
#
loop_
_entity_poly.entity_id
_entity_poly.type
_entity_poly.pdbx_seq_one_letter_code
_entity_poly.pdbx_strand_id
1 'polypeptide(L)'
;MALYASWWIDWRVAAIIAVVAIAAGYRHYLETPERLYLRCTYERERPVWESSIDARTWQTKTCRLIRLGPLLSAIDLSGRRVWLWPDSSGVDSLRHLRETLAEQVERADFSS
;
A
#
# COMPACT_ATOMS: atom_id res chain seq x y z
N MET A 1 -28.37 8.40 -51.27
CA MET A 1 -28.55 7.17 -50.48
C MET A 1 -27.22 6.81 -49.82
N ALA A 2 -26.99 7.19 -48.56
CA ALA A 2 -25.75 6.88 -47.83
C ALA A 2 -25.99 6.75 -46.31
N LEU A 3 -27.10 6.11 -45.91
CA LEU A 3 -27.50 5.96 -44.49
C LEU A 3 -27.27 4.55 -43.92
N TYR A 4 -26.65 3.63 -44.67
CA TYR A 4 -26.41 2.25 -44.21
C TYR A 4 -25.00 1.99 -43.68
N ALA A 5 -24.03 2.88 -43.93
CA ALA A 5 -22.66 2.71 -43.45
C ALA A 5 -22.46 3.06 -41.96
N SER A 6 -23.44 3.73 -41.33
CA SER A 6 -23.31 4.27 -39.97
C SER A 6 -23.43 3.22 -38.86
N TRP A 7 -24.27 2.20 -39.05
CA TRP A 7 -24.62 1.26 -37.96
C TRP A 7 -23.46 0.34 -37.52
N TRP A 8 -22.56 0.00 -38.43
CA TRP A 8 -21.38 -0.82 -38.12
C TRP A 8 -20.23 -0.04 -37.48
N ILE A 9 -20.22 1.28 -37.67
CA ILE A 9 -19.21 2.17 -37.11
C ILE A 9 -19.52 2.45 -35.64
N ASP A 10 -20.81 2.60 -35.29
CA ASP A 10 -21.25 2.88 -33.93
C ASP A 10 -20.82 1.83 -32.91
N TRP A 11 -21.02 0.53 -33.17
CA TRP A 11 -20.67 -0.51 -32.19
C TRP A 11 -19.15 -0.68 -32.02
N ARG A 12 -18.37 -0.47 -33.09
CA ARG A 12 -16.90 -0.51 -33.02
C ARG A 12 -16.36 0.66 -32.21
N VAL A 13 -16.90 1.85 -32.42
CA VAL A 13 -16.54 3.05 -31.63
C VAL A 13 -16.94 2.86 -30.17
N ALA A 14 -18.15 2.36 -29.90
CA ALA A 14 -18.61 2.05 -28.54
C ALA A 14 -17.71 1.00 -27.85
N ALA A 15 -17.29 -0.05 -28.57
CA ALA A 15 -16.40 -1.07 -28.05
C ALA A 15 -15.01 -0.48 -27.70
N ILE A 16 -14.46 0.38 -28.55
CA ILE A 16 -13.17 1.05 -28.27
C ILE A 16 -13.29 1.95 -27.03
N ILE A 17 -14.36 2.74 -26.93
CA ILE A 17 -14.59 3.60 -25.76
C ILE A 17 -14.71 2.77 -24.48
N ALA A 18 -15.45 1.64 -24.53
CA ALA A 18 -15.60 0.74 -23.39
C ALA A 18 -14.25 0.14 -22.95
N VAL A 19 -13.43 -0.33 -23.89
CA VAL A 19 -12.10 -0.88 -23.59
C VAL A 19 -11.18 0.20 -22.99
N VAL A 20 -11.20 1.41 -23.55
CA VAL A 20 -10.42 2.53 -23.01
C VAL A 20 -10.89 2.91 -21.61
N ALA A 21 -12.20 2.95 -21.37
CA ALA A 21 -12.76 3.23 -20.05
C ALA A 21 -12.40 2.15 -19.02
N ILE A 22 -12.43 0.87 -19.40
CA ILE A 22 -12.01 -0.24 -18.54
C ILE A 22 -10.51 -0.16 -18.24
N ALA A 23 -9.68 0.09 -19.26
CA ALA A 23 -8.23 0.20 -19.09
C ALA A 23 -7.84 1.42 -18.23
N ALA A 24 -8.51 2.57 -18.45
CA ALA A 24 -8.31 3.77 -17.65
C ALA A 24 -8.80 3.57 -16.21
N GLY A 25 -9.96 2.94 -16.01
CA GLY A 25 -10.47 2.58 -14.69
C GLY A 25 -9.55 1.60 -13.96
N TYR A 26 -8.99 0.62 -14.67
CA TYR A 26 -8.03 -0.34 -14.12
C TYR A 26 -6.72 0.34 -13.71
N ARG A 27 -6.20 1.26 -14.53
CA ARG A 27 -5.02 2.07 -14.16
C ARG A 27 -5.32 2.95 -12.96
N HIS A 28 -6.46 3.63 -12.95
CA HIS A 28 -6.85 4.48 -11.82
C HIS A 28 -7.02 3.67 -10.52
N TYR A 29 -7.54 2.45 -10.62
CA TYR A 29 -7.63 1.53 -9.51
C TYR A 29 -6.26 1.07 -8.99
N LEU A 30 -5.32 0.75 -9.89
CA LEU A 30 -3.94 0.41 -9.52
C LEU A 30 -3.17 1.62 -8.96
N GLU A 31 -3.50 2.82 -9.43
CA GLU A 31 -2.90 4.08 -8.99
C GLU A 31 -3.53 4.63 -7.71
N THR A 32 -4.64 4.06 -7.22
CA THR A 32 -5.22 4.46 -5.94
C THR A 32 -4.36 3.81 -4.84
N PRO A 33 -3.49 4.55 -4.14
CA PRO A 33 -2.69 3.96 -3.09
C PRO A 33 -3.64 3.50 -1.98
N GLU A 34 -3.73 2.18 -1.77
CA GLU A 34 -4.46 1.63 -0.63
C GLU A 34 -3.86 2.24 0.64
N ARG A 35 -4.66 3.05 1.35
CA ARG A 35 -4.28 3.59 2.64
C ARG A 35 -4.23 2.43 3.62
N LEU A 36 -3.01 2.03 3.97
CA LEU A 36 -2.80 1.02 4.98
C LEU A 36 -2.61 1.71 6.33
N TYR A 37 -3.48 1.39 7.28
CA TYR A 37 -3.32 1.78 8.66
C TYR A 37 -2.43 0.77 9.35
N LEU A 38 -1.40 1.25 10.03
CA LEU A 38 -0.49 0.44 10.82
C LEU A 38 -0.51 0.97 12.26
N ARG A 39 -0.62 0.05 13.22
CA ARG A 39 -0.44 0.38 14.63
C ARG A 39 0.51 -0.62 15.28
N CYS A 40 1.25 -0.12 16.26
CA CYS A 40 2.02 -0.95 17.19
C CYS A 40 1.24 -1.00 18.51
N THR A 41 0.88 -2.19 18.95
CA THR A 41 0.37 -2.46 20.28
C THR A 41 1.45 -3.17 21.10
N TYR A 42 1.38 -3.10 22.43
CA TYR A 42 2.30 -3.82 23.30
C TYR A 42 1.53 -4.93 23.98
N GLU A 43 1.85 -6.18 23.66
CA GLU A 43 1.28 -7.35 24.30
C GLU A 43 2.38 -8.08 25.08
N ARG A 44 2.23 -8.20 26.41
CA ARG A 44 3.20 -8.86 27.29
C ARG A 44 4.64 -8.36 27.07
N GLU A 45 4.80 -7.03 27.04
CA GLU A 45 6.08 -6.33 26.80
C GLU A 45 6.71 -6.57 25.42
N ARG A 46 6.01 -7.27 24.52
CA ARG A 46 6.43 -7.45 23.14
C ARG A 46 5.62 -6.53 22.23
N PRO A 47 6.27 -5.78 21.35
CA PRO A 47 5.57 -5.00 20.36
C PRO A 47 4.92 -5.94 19.33
N VAL A 48 3.60 -5.81 19.18
CA VAL A 48 2.77 -6.52 18.22
C VAL A 48 2.31 -5.52 17.18
N TRP A 49 2.58 -5.83 15.92
CA TRP A 49 2.18 -4.98 14.80
C TRP A 49 0.84 -5.44 14.24
N GLU A 50 -0.05 -4.50 13.98
CA GLU A 50 -1.34 -4.76 13.37
C GLU A 50 -1.57 -3.84 12.18
N SER A 51 -2.06 -4.40 11.09
CA SER A 51 -2.42 -3.66 9.87
C SER A 51 -3.93 -3.70 9.62
N SER A 52 -4.46 -2.64 9.05
CA SER A 52 -5.84 -2.56 8.59
C SER A 52 -5.94 -1.75 7.29
N ILE A 53 -6.84 -2.14 6.40
CA ILE A 53 -7.15 -1.38 5.17
C ILE A 53 -8.29 -0.37 5.40
N ASP A 54 -9.12 -0.59 6.41
CA ASP A 54 -10.35 0.15 6.68
C ASP A 54 -10.38 0.77 8.08
N ALA A 55 -9.30 0.61 8.85
CA ALA A 55 -9.16 0.95 10.26
C ALA A 55 -10.18 0.28 11.19
N ARG A 56 -10.96 -0.69 10.71
CA ARG A 56 -11.99 -1.42 11.49
C ARG A 56 -11.52 -2.83 11.81
N THR A 57 -11.01 -3.52 10.81
CA THR A 57 -10.53 -4.90 10.96
C THR A 57 -9.02 -4.90 11.05
N TRP A 58 -8.51 -5.14 12.26
CA TRP A 58 -7.09 -5.19 12.55
C TRP A 58 -6.59 -6.62 12.48
N GLN A 59 -5.49 -6.84 11.76
CA GLN A 59 -4.84 -8.13 11.65
C GLN A 59 -3.42 -8.03 12.16
N THR A 60 -3.05 -8.93 13.06
CA THR A 60 -1.66 -9.07 13.48
C THR A 60 -0.78 -9.45 12.29
N LYS A 61 0.31 -8.70 12.12
CA LYS A 61 1.32 -8.92 11.09
C LYS A 61 2.70 -8.86 11.71
N THR A 62 3.63 -9.55 11.08
CA THR A 62 5.06 -9.31 11.29
C THR A 62 5.43 -8.04 10.54
N CYS A 63 6.10 -7.10 11.21
CA CYS A 63 6.60 -5.88 10.57
C CYS A 63 8.11 -5.82 10.71
N ARG A 64 8.81 -5.56 9.61
CA ARG A 64 10.26 -5.36 9.59
C ARG A 64 10.61 -4.15 8.76
N LEU A 65 11.56 -3.34 9.22
CA LEU A 65 12.06 -2.22 8.43
C LEU A 65 13.03 -2.73 7.36
N ILE A 66 12.76 -2.39 6.10
CA ILE A 66 13.70 -2.54 5.00
C ILE A 66 14.25 -1.15 4.67
N ARG A 67 15.50 -0.92 5.08
CA ARG A 67 16.22 0.30 4.73
C ARG A 67 16.69 0.19 3.27
N LEU A 68 16.12 0.99 2.37
CA LEU A 68 16.50 1.03 0.95
C LEU A 68 17.41 2.21 0.62
N GLY A 69 17.40 3.26 1.44
CA GLY A 69 18.30 4.40 1.33
C GLY A 69 18.07 5.43 2.45
N PRO A 70 18.74 6.60 2.39
CA PRO A 70 18.62 7.65 3.41
C PRO A 70 17.21 8.24 3.51
N LEU A 71 16.52 8.34 2.37
CA LEU A 71 15.20 8.96 2.23
C LEU A 71 14.09 7.95 1.88
N LEU A 72 14.46 6.71 1.56
CA LEU A 72 13.55 5.65 1.13
C LEU A 72 13.54 4.53 2.17
N SER A 73 12.45 4.48 2.91
CA SER A 73 12.16 3.38 3.83
C SER A 73 11.02 2.55 3.23
N ALA A 74 11.18 1.23 3.24
CA ALA A 74 10.08 0.32 3.03
C ALA A 74 9.89 -0.48 4.31
N ILE A 75 8.68 -0.98 4.52
CA ILE A 75 8.39 -1.95 5.57
C ILE A 75 7.97 -3.25 4.90
N ASP A 76 8.45 -4.36 5.44
CA ASP A 76 7.94 -5.68 5.12
C ASP A 76 6.85 -6.05 6.12
N LEU A 77 5.63 -6.19 5.62
CA LEU A 77 4.45 -6.57 6.39
C LEU A 77 4.05 -7.99 6.00
N SER A 78 4.46 -8.97 6.81
CA SER A 78 4.20 -10.39 6.57
C SER A 78 4.55 -10.88 5.16
N GLY A 79 5.72 -10.47 4.66
CA GLY A 79 6.21 -10.82 3.33
C GLY A 79 5.72 -9.89 2.22
N ARG A 80 4.81 -8.95 2.50
CA ARG A 80 4.40 -7.90 1.57
C ARG A 80 5.23 -6.64 1.82
N ARG A 81 6.06 -6.28 0.84
CA ARG A 81 6.78 -5.00 0.85
C ARG A 81 5.82 -3.84 0.61
N VAL A 82 5.80 -2.90 1.54
CA VAL A 82 5.04 -1.65 1.46
C VAL A 82 6.00 -0.48 1.51
N TRP A 83 5.84 0.44 0.56
CA TRP A 83 6.64 1.66 0.50
C TRP A 83 6.12 2.67 1.51
N LEU A 84 7.03 3.19 2.33
CA LEU A 84 6.71 4.24 3.29
C LEU A 84 7.08 5.59 2.66
N TRP A 85 6.07 6.28 2.15
CA TRP A 85 6.24 7.62 1.59
C TRP A 85 6.37 8.67 2.70
N PRO A 86 7.17 9.74 2.53
CA PRO A 86 7.38 10.75 3.57
C PRO A 86 6.12 11.55 3.94
N ASP A 87 5.13 11.57 3.05
CA ASP A 87 3.82 12.22 3.21
C ASP A 87 2.71 11.26 3.67
N SER A 88 3.04 9.98 3.92
CA SER A 88 2.06 8.96 4.33
C SER A 88 1.52 9.16 5.76
N SER A 89 2.26 9.87 6.62
CA SER A 89 1.87 10.19 7.99
C SER A 89 2.58 11.45 8.47
N GLY A 90 2.28 11.88 9.70
CA GLY A 90 3.01 12.97 10.34
C GLY A 90 4.49 12.62 10.55
N VAL A 91 5.36 13.62 10.49
CA VAL A 91 6.82 13.46 10.65
C VAL A 91 7.17 12.75 11.97
N ASP A 92 6.47 13.09 13.06
CA ASP A 92 6.68 12.46 14.37
C ASP A 92 6.23 11.00 14.40
N SER A 93 5.12 10.67 13.75
CA SER A 93 4.64 9.29 13.64
C SER A 93 5.62 8.41 12.84
N LEU A 94 6.18 8.93 11.74
CA LEU A 94 7.19 8.23 10.95
C LEU A 94 8.51 8.08 11.71
N ARG A 95 8.90 9.09 12.50
CA ARG A 95 10.07 9.00 13.38
C ARG A 95 9.89 7.90 14.43
N HIS A 96 8.79 7.92 15.17
CA HIS A 96 8.48 6.90 16.17
C HIS A 96 8.41 5.49 15.59
N LEU A 97 7.83 5.33 14.39
CA LEU A 97 7.81 4.06 13.68
C LEU A 97 9.23 3.56 13.39
N ARG A 98 10.11 4.44 12.89
CA ARG A 98 11.50 4.08 12.59
C ARG A 98 12.28 3.70 13.85
N GLU A 99 12.10 4.43 14.95
CA GLU A 99 12.73 4.14 16.24
C GLU A 99 12.27 2.78 16.77
N THR A 100 10.96 2.53 16.80
CA THR A 100 10.39 1.26 17.30
C THR A 100 10.88 0.07 16.48
N LEU A 101 10.97 0.21 15.15
CA LEU A 101 11.47 -0.86 14.29
C LEU A 101 12.98 -1.04 14.39
N ALA A 102 13.76 0.03 14.60
CA ALA A 102 15.20 -0.06 14.83
C ALA A 102 15.51 -0.81 16.13
N GLU A 103 14.81 -0.48 17.23
CA GLU A 103 14.92 -1.19 18.51
C GLU A 103 14.59 -2.68 18.38
N GLN A 104 13.62 -3.04 17.54
CA GLN A 104 13.28 -4.44 17.27
C GLN A 104 14.37 -5.19 16.52
N VAL A 105 15.04 -4.53 15.56
CA VAL A 105 16.17 -5.12 14.82
C VAL A 105 17.34 -5.35 15.78
N GLU A 106 17.71 -4.35 16.58
CA GLU A 106 18.78 -4.48 17.58
C GLU A 106 18.46 -5.62 18.56
N ARG A 107 17.24 -5.67 19.11
CA ARG A 107 16.82 -6.73 20.04
C ARG A 107 16.82 -8.12 19.38
N ALA A 108 16.54 -8.22 18.09
CA ALA A 108 16.60 -9.47 17.34
C ALA A 108 18.05 -9.94 17.15
N ASP A 109 18.97 -9.02 16.81
CA ASP A 109 20.40 -9.31 16.64
C ASP A 109 21.05 -9.79 17.94
N PHE A 110 20.64 -9.25 19.11
CA PHE A 110 21.13 -9.72 20.42
C PHE A 110 20.59 -11.09 20.85
N SER A 111 19.56 -11.61 20.18
CA SER A 111 18.93 -12.90 20.52
C SER A 111 19.42 -14.08 19.66
N SER A 112 20.27 -13.81 18.66
CA SER A 112 20.88 -14.82 17.77
C SER A 112 22.31 -15.15 18.16
#